data_AF-A0A9X1NMI2-F1
#
_entry.id   AF-A0A9X1NMI2-F1
#
_cell.length_a   1.000
_cell.length_b   1.000
_cell.length_c   1.000
_cell.angle_alpha   90.00
_cell.angle_beta   90.00
_cell.angle_gamma   90.00
#
_symmetry.space_group_name_H-M   'P 1'
#
loop_
_entity.id
_entity.type
_entity.pdbx_description
1 polymer ?
#
loop_
_entity_poly.entity_id
_entity_poly.type
_entity_poly.pdbx_seq_one_letter_code
_entity_poly.pdbx_strand_id
1 'polypeptide(L)'
;MSHHRDSFWDVINAQIDALCKARTVQDVLHILSRQATQALPLVEPPGMSGDGFFAGSGGDATVYEALSEAGWSIVWYRAHYHWAMREPEGEGVVTYIEGDVYGRLIQDTQPDR
;
A
#
# COMPACT_ATOMS: atom_id res chain seq x y z
N MET A 1 9.05 18.53 27.69
CA MET A 1 8.17 17.54 27.04
C MET A 1 8.78 17.23 25.70
N SER A 2 9.33 16.04 25.51
CA SER A 2 9.96 15.66 24.24
C SER A 2 8.86 15.18 23.30
N HIS A 3 8.49 15.99 22.31
CA HIS A 3 7.73 15.50 21.17
C HIS A 3 8.66 14.55 20.41
N HIS A 4 8.51 13.24 20.64
CA HIS A 4 9.08 12.22 19.76
C HIS A 4 8.45 12.49 18.39
N ARG A 5 9.22 13.11 17.50
CA ARG A 5 8.91 13.07 16.08
C ARG A 5 9.27 11.66 15.68
N ASP A 6 8.27 10.81 15.48
CA ASP A 6 8.50 9.50 14.85
C ASP A 6 9.29 9.76 13.57
N SER A 7 10.45 9.12 13.43
CA SER A 7 11.27 9.34 12.25
C SER A 7 10.52 8.81 11.03
N PHE A 8 10.88 9.31 9.84
CA PHE A 8 10.28 8.83 8.59
C PHE A 8 10.26 7.29 8.53
N TRP A 9 11.36 6.64 8.90
CA TRP A 9 11.48 5.19 8.87
C TRP A 9 10.66 4.47 9.95
N ASP A 10 10.41 5.10 11.11
CA ASP A 10 9.55 4.51 12.14
C ASP A 10 8.11 4.38 11.62
N VAL A 11 7.63 5.40 10.90
CA VAL A 11 6.31 5.37 10.27
C VAL A 11 6.25 4.34 9.14
N ILE A 12 7.27 4.27 8.28
CA ILE A 12 7.33 3.26 7.21
C ILE A 12 7.32 1.84 7.79
N ASN A 13 8.12 1.59 8.83
CA ASN A 13 8.18 0.29 9.48
C ASN A 13 6.82 -0.08 10.12
N ALA A 14 6.17 0.88 10.78
CA ALA A 14 4.83 0.67 11.33
C ALA A 14 3.78 0.36 10.24
N GLN A 15 3.86 1.00 9.07
CA GLN A 15 2.99 0.69 7.94
C GLN A 15 3.26 -0.72 7.41
N ILE A 16 4.53 -1.13 7.25
CA ILE A 16 4.89 -2.49 6.83
C ILE A 16 4.38 -3.54 7.82
N ASP A 17 4.59 -3.34 9.12
CA ASP A 17 4.13 -4.25 10.17
C ASP A 17 2.60 -4.40 10.19
N ALA A 18 1.88 -3.32 9.86
CA ALA A 18 0.43 -3.34 9.73
C ALA A 18 -0.01 -4.06 8.44
N LEU A 19 0.70 -3.86 7.33
CA LEU A 19 0.43 -4.52 6.04
C LEU A 19 0.62 -6.03 6.11
N CYS A 20 1.58 -6.54 6.90
CA CYS A 20 1.75 -7.98 7.17
C CYS A 20 0.51 -8.63 7.81
N LYS A 21 -0.45 -7.83 8.27
CA LYS A 21 -1.71 -8.28 8.89
C LYS A 21 -2.94 -7.84 8.13
N ALA A 22 -2.80 -7.06 7.05
CA ALA A 22 -3.91 -6.55 6.26
C ALA A 22 -4.55 -7.70 5.47
N ARG A 23 -5.86 -7.89 5.57
CA ARG A 23 -6.57 -9.02 4.92
C ARG A 23 -7.59 -8.55 3.88
N THR A 24 -7.85 -7.25 3.83
CA THR A 24 -8.80 -6.64 2.89
C THR A 24 -8.20 -5.42 2.21
N VAL A 25 -8.75 -5.04 1.05
CA VAL A 25 -8.38 -3.79 0.35
C VAL A 25 -8.52 -2.58 1.29
N GLN A 26 -9.55 -2.56 2.12
CA GLN A 26 -9.87 -1.46 3.01
C GLN A 26 -8.83 -1.32 4.12
N ASP A 27 -8.28 -2.43 4.64
CA ASP A 27 -7.16 -2.38 5.58
C ASP A 27 -5.95 -1.69 4.93
N VAL A 28 -5.59 -2.10 3.72
CA VAL A 28 -4.45 -1.54 2.98
C VAL A 28 -4.65 -0.04 2.74
N LEU A 29 -5.83 0.36 2.26
CA LEU A 29 -6.13 1.76 2.01
C LEU A 29 -6.18 2.59 3.29
N HIS A 30 -6.63 2.03 4.41
CA HIS A 30 -6.61 2.71 5.70
C HIS A 30 -5.16 2.97 6.16
N ILE A 31 -4.30 1.95 6.10
CA ILE A 31 -2.89 2.01 6.49
C ILE A 31 -2.10 2.99 5.61
N LEU A 32 -2.40 3.03 4.32
CA LEU A 32 -1.69 3.84 3.32
C LEU A 32 -2.45 5.11 2.91
N SER A 33 -3.46 5.50 3.69
CA SER A 33 -4.29 6.67 3.40
C SER A 33 -3.49 7.97 3.46
N ARG A 34 -3.97 9.01 2.76
CA ARG A 34 -3.38 10.36 2.84
C ARG A 34 -3.17 10.87 4.26
N GLN A 35 -4.07 10.55 5.18
CA GLN A 35 -3.93 10.96 6.59
C GLN A 35 -2.77 10.24 7.28
N ALA A 36 -2.58 8.96 7.01
CA ALA A 36 -1.42 8.21 7.51
C ALA A 36 -0.10 8.75 6.92
N THR A 37 -0.11 9.16 5.65
CA THR A 37 1.08 9.64 4.93
C THR A 37 1.40 11.12 5.23
N GLN A 38 0.42 11.95 5.60
CA GLN A 38 0.62 13.36 5.99
C GLN A 38 1.44 13.55 7.27
N ALA A 39 1.60 12.49 8.08
CA ALA A 39 2.47 12.51 9.24
C ALA A 39 3.97 12.53 8.87
N LEU A 40 4.33 12.31 7.59
CA LEU A 40 5.71 12.25 7.12
C LEU A 40 6.25 13.65 6.75
N PRO A 41 7.24 14.20 7.48
CA PRO A 41 7.73 15.57 7.31
C PRO A 41 8.51 15.85 6.00
N LEU A 42 8.65 14.86 5.11
CA LEU A 42 9.41 14.97 3.85
C LEU A 42 8.57 14.60 2.61
N VAL A 43 7.29 14.29 2.79
CA VAL A 43 6.37 13.98 1.70
C VAL A 43 5.53 15.24 1.46
N GLU A 44 6.11 16.26 0.82
CA GLU A 44 5.31 17.19 0.00
C GLU A 44 4.42 16.31 -0.86
N PRO A 45 3.07 16.40 -0.82
CA PRO A 45 2.23 15.35 -1.40
C PRO A 45 2.61 15.22 -2.88
N PRO A 46 3.38 14.18 -3.27
CA PRO A 46 3.58 13.94 -4.69
C PRO A 46 2.17 13.64 -5.20
N GLY A 47 1.87 13.96 -6.45
CA GLY A 47 0.52 13.89 -7.00
C GLY A 47 -0.12 12.51 -6.86
N MET A 48 -0.61 12.20 -5.65
CA MET A 48 -1.24 10.94 -5.31
C MET A 48 -2.48 10.89 -6.17
N SER A 49 -2.42 9.98 -7.13
CA SER A 49 -3.48 9.72 -8.08
C SER A 49 -4.28 8.50 -7.64
N GLY A 50 -3.70 7.66 -6.76
CA GLY A 50 -4.35 6.52 -6.14
C GLY A 50 -5.12 6.85 -4.85
N ASP A 51 -5.78 5.81 -4.35
CA ASP A 51 -6.57 5.81 -3.11
C ASP A 51 -5.67 5.80 -1.86
N GLY A 52 -4.42 5.35 -2.00
CA GLY A 52 -3.38 5.38 -0.97
C GLY A 52 -1.98 5.57 -1.56
N PHE A 53 -0.98 5.80 -0.71
CA PHE A 53 0.42 5.96 -1.14
C PHE A 53 1.41 5.43 -0.11
N PHE A 54 2.43 4.72 -0.60
CA PHE A 54 3.56 4.23 0.17
C PHE A 54 4.86 4.91 -0.24
N ALA A 55 5.41 5.73 0.65
CA ALA A 55 6.64 6.50 0.42
C ALA A 55 7.93 5.69 0.68
N GLY A 56 7.83 4.50 1.27
CA GLY A 56 8.96 3.71 1.76
C GLY A 56 9.64 2.82 0.72
N SER A 57 9.41 3.04 -0.58
CA SER A 57 9.89 2.15 -1.66
C SER A 57 11.43 2.00 -1.75
N GLY A 58 12.19 2.87 -1.08
CA GLY A 58 13.65 2.79 -0.95
C GLY A 58 14.16 2.06 0.30
N GLY A 59 13.28 1.48 1.11
CA GLY A 59 13.65 0.70 2.30
C GLY A 59 13.89 -0.78 1.99
N ASP A 60 14.22 -1.56 3.04
CA ASP A 60 14.51 -2.99 2.92
C ASP A 60 13.25 -3.85 2.70
N ALA A 61 12.09 -3.40 3.20
CA ALA A 61 10.83 -4.12 3.11
C ALA A 61 9.87 -3.45 2.12
N THR A 62 9.17 -4.26 1.33
CA THR A 62 8.24 -3.79 0.32
C THR A 62 6.78 -4.08 0.67
N VAL A 63 5.85 -3.29 0.12
CA VAL A 63 4.40 -3.58 0.21
C VAL A 63 4.09 -4.96 -0.35
N TYR A 64 4.78 -5.36 -1.42
CA TYR A 64 4.61 -6.68 -2.04
C TYR A 64 4.92 -7.82 -1.05
N GLU A 65 6.06 -7.75 -0.36
CA GLU A 65 6.47 -8.78 0.60
C GLU A 65 5.53 -8.81 1.80
N ALA A 66 5.18 -7.63 2.35
CA ALA A 66 4.26 -7.54 3.49
C ALA A 66 2.88 -8.14 3.17
N LEU A 67 2.30 -7.82 2.01
CA LEU A 67 1.02 -8.40 1.60
C LEU A 67 1.12 -9.89 1.29
N SER A 68 2.25 -10.34 0.71
CA SER A 68 2.50 -11.76 0.49
C SER A 68 2.52 -12.54 1.81
N GLU A 69 3.17 -11.99 2.84
CA GLU A 69 3.16 -12.55 4.20
C GLU A 69 1.75 -12.57 4.80
N ALA A 70 0.96 -11.52 4.55
CA ALA A 70 -0.44 -11.43 4.99
C ALA A 70 -1.39 -12.41 4.25
N GLY A 71 -0.89 -13.16 3.25
CA GLY A 71 -1.62 -14.17 2.49
C GLY A 71 -2.23 -13.67 1.19
N TRP A 72 -1.92 -12.45 0.75
CA TRP A 72 -2.32 -11.97 -0.56
C TRP A 72 -1.60 -12.72 -1.66
N SER A 73 -2.20 -12.78 -2.84
CA SER A 73 -1.61 -13.46 -3.99
C SER A 73 -1.55 -12.58 -5.22
N ILE A 74 -0.46 -12.70 -5.97
CA ILE A 74 -0.24 -11.96 -7.20
C ILE A 74 -1.23 -12.40 -8.28
N VAL A 75 -1.83 -11.42 -8.97
CA VAL A 75 -2.75 -11.68 -10.11
C VAL A 75 -2.24 -11.06 -11.40
N TRP A 76 -1.38 -10.05 -11.32
CA TRP A 76 -0.71 -9.45 -12.47
C TRP A 76 0.60 -8.79 -12.04
N TYR A 77 1.60 -8.82 -12.91
CA TYR A 77 2.91 -8.24 -12.63
C TYR A 77 3.59 -7.75 -13.91
N ARG A 78 4.08 -6.52 -13.90
CA ARG A 78 4.88 -5.94 -14.98
C ARG A 78 6.29 -5.58 -14.54
N ALA A 79 6.44 -5.06 -13.33
CA ALA A 79 7.73 -4.67 -12.75
C ALA A 79 7.64 -4.61 -11.23
N HIS A 80 8.79 -4.48 -10.55
CA HIS A 80 8.86 -4.37 -9.08
C HIS A 80 8.04 -3.20 -8.51
N TYR A 81 7.87 -2.15 -9.32
CA TYR A 81 7.09 -0.97 -8.97
C TYR A 81 5.70 -0.94 -9.64
N HIS A 82 5.28 -2.00 -10.35
CA HIS A 82 3.97 -2.04 -11.02
C HIS A 82 3.40 -3.47 -11.06
N TRP A 83 2.43 -3.74 -10.18
CA TRP A 83 1.84 -5.07 -9.99
C TRP A 83 0.45 -5.00 -9.34
N ALA A 84 -0.26 -6.12 -9.32
CA ALA A 84 -1.54 -6.25 -8.63
C ALA A 84 -1.63 -7.56 -7.83
N MET A 85 -2.22 -7.48 -6.64
CA MET A 85 -2.46 -8.62 -5.75
C MET A 85 -3.93 -8.65 -5.32
N ARG A 86 -4.48 -9.86 -5.20
CA ARG A 86 -5.84 -10.11 -4.66
C ARG A 86 -5.78 -10.42 -3.17
N GLU A 87 -6.83 -10.01 -2.46
CA GLU A 87 -7.00 -10.28 -1.04
C GLU A 87 -7.18 -11.78 -0.76
N PRO A 88 -6.81 -12.27 0.44
CA PRO A 88 -6.79 -13.71 0.74
C PRO A 88 -8.17 -14.38 0.76
N GLU A 89 -9.21 -13.69 1.21
CA GLU A 89 -10.52 -14.30 1.54
C GLU A 89 -11.71 -13.66 0.81
N GLY A 90 -11.46 -12.69 -0.06
CA GLY A 90 -12.51 -11.98 -0.78
C GLY A 90 -12.15 -11.65 -2.23
N GLU A 91 -12.89 -10.71 -2.80
CA GLU A 91 -12.84 -10.34 -4.22
C GLU A 91 -12.12 -9.01 -4.46
N GLY A 92 -11.44 -8.47 -3.46
CA GLY A 92 -10.66 -7.24 -3.55
C GLY A 92 -9.31 -7.42 -4.24
N VAL A 93 -8.89 -6.40 -5.00
CA VAL A 93 -7.58 -6.30 -5.64
C VAL A 93 -6.95 -4.96 -5.32
N VAL A 94 -5.68 -4.99 -4.95
CA VAL A 94 -4.81 -3.81 -4.87
C VAL A 94 -3.91 -3.77 -6.10
N THR A 95 -3.84 -2.62 -6.76
CA THR A 95 -2.81 -2.32 -7.78
C THR A 95 -1.82 -1.31 -7.20
N TYR A 96 -0.54 -1.65 -7.27
CA TYR A 96 0.57 -0.79 -6.85
C TYR A 96 1.28 -0.22 -8.07
N ILE A 97 1.49 1.09 -8.11
CA ILE A 97 2.21 1.79 -9.20
C ILE A 97 3.09 2.89 -8.59
N GLU A 98 4.41 2.67 -8.56
CA GLU A 98 5.40 3.69 -8.14
C GLU A 98 5.07 4.36 -6.79
N GLY A 99 4.47 3.62 -5.86
CA GLY A 99 4.05 4.13 -4.56
C GLY A 99 2.54 4.38 -4.44
N ASP A 100 1.85 4.73 -5.54
CA ASP A 100 0.39 4.84 -5.55
C ASP A 100 -0.27 3.47 -5.41
N VAL A 101 -1.38 3.45 -4.68
CA VAL A 101 -2.16 2.26 -4.38
C VAL A 101 -3.61 2.50 -4.79
N TYR A 102 -4.14 1.59 -5.61
CA TYR A 102 -5.53 1.63 -6.08
C TYR A 102 -6.26 0.39 -5.59
N GLY A 103 -7.39 0.58 -4.92
CA GLY A 103 -8.25 -0.50 -4.44
C GLY A 103 -9.45 -0.72 -5.36
N ARG A 104 -9.72 -1.98 -5.72
CA ARG A 104 -10.87 -2.35 -6.56
C ARG A 104 -11.51 -3.64 -6.05
N LEU A 105 -12.79 -3.83 -6.35
CA LEU A 105 -13.46 -5.13 -6.22
C LEU A 105 -13.48 -5.80 -7.60
N ILE A 106 -13.26 -7.10 -7.69
CA ILE A 106 -13.21 -7.89 -8.94
C ILE A 106 -14.54 -7.81 -9.71
N GLN A 107 -15.63 -7.36 -9.08
CA GLN A 107 -16.89 -7.09 -9.76
C GLN A 107 -16.84 -5.88 -10.73
N ASP A 108 -15.80 -5.04 -10.68
CA ASP A 108 -15.61 -3.89 -11.57
C ASP A 108 -14.81 -4.23 -12.85
N THR A 109 -14.69 -5.51 -13.22
CA THR A 109 -14.01 -5.89 -14.47
C THR A 109 -14.88 -5.51 -15.67
N GLN A 110 -14.76 -4.26 -16.13
CA GLN A 110 -15.15 -3.91 -17.49
C GLN A 110 -14.24 -4.72 -18.43
N PRO A 111 -14.78 -5.54 -19.35
CA PRO A 111 -13.96 -6.19 -20.35
C PRO A 111 -13.29 -5.13 -21.21
N ASP A 112 -12.00 -5.33 -21.49
CA ASP A 112 -11.19 -4.48 -22.35
C ASP A 112 -11.93 -4.14 -23.66
N ARG A 113 -11.93 -2.86 -24.02
CA ARG A 113 -12.31 -2.37 -25.36
C ARG A 113 -11.08 -2.28 -26.25
#